data_AF-A0A7G2D9D7-F1
#
_entry.id   AF-A0A7G2D9D7-F1
#
_cell.length_a   1.000
_cell.length_b   1.000
_cell.length_c   1.000
_cell.angle_alpha   90.00
_cell.angle_beta   90.00
_cell.angle_gamma   90.00
#
_symmetry.space_group_name_H-M   'P 1'
#
loop_
_entity.id
_entity.type
_entity.pdbx_description
1 polymer ?
#
loop_
_entity_poly.entity_id
_entity_poly.type
_entity_poly.pdbx_seq_one_letter_code
_entity_poly.pdbx_strand_id
1 'polypeptide(L)'
;MDGVLAIFFAIFLAELGDKTQLATMAFASRYGWKVAFMGAILGLAAVNLIGAVLGDRLGDFIPLELVHRFAGALFIVFGILMLFGKL
;
A
#
# COMPACT_ATOMS: atom_id res chain seq x y z
N MET A 1 5.12 24.01 2.28
CA MET A 1 3.84 23.25 2.15
C MET A 1 4.01 22.15 1.11
N ASP A 2 5.21 21.56 1.03
CA ASP A 2 5.70 21.00 -0.24
C ASP A 2 5.79 19.46 -0.17
N GLY A 3 6.04 18.90 1.02
CA GLY A 3 6.11 17.45 1.23
C GLY A 3 4.75 16.74 1.22
N VAL A 4 3.71 17.32 1.84
CA VAL A 4 2.38 16.68 1.91
C VAL A 4 1.77 16.52 0.52
N LEU A 5 1.85 17.57 -0.32
CA LEU A 5 1.33 17.51 -1.68
C LEU A 5 2.14 16.53 -2.54
N ALA A 6 3.47 16.51 -2.42
CA ALA A 6 4.31 15.56 -3.14
C ALA A 6 3.96 14.10 -2.78
N ILE A 7 3.83 13.80 -1.48
CA ILE A 7 3.46 12.46 -0.99
C ILE A 7 2.04 12.10 -1.46
N PHE A 8 1.09 13.03 -1.38
CA PHE A 8 -0.27 12.82 -1.88
C PHE A 8 -0.27 12.43 -3.36
N PHE A 9 0.37 13.22 -4.22
CA PHE A 9 0.38 12.92 -5.66
C PHE A 9 1.14 11.64 -5.98
N ALA A 10 2.26 11.37 -5.30
CA ALA A 10 3.02 10.14 -5.48
C ALA A 10 2.19 8.90 -5.13
N ILE A 11 1.56 8.88 -3.96
CA ILE A 11 0.71 7.75 -3.52
C ILE A 11 -0.55 7.66 -4.39
N PHE A 12 -1.19 8.79 -4.68
CA PHE A 12 -2.38 8.82 -5.53
C PHE A 12 -2.10 8.20 -6.89
N LEU A 13 -1.03 8.62 -7.58
CA LEU A 13 -0.64 8.06 -8.87
C LEU A 13 -0.24 6.59 -8.77
N ALA A 14 0.46 6.19 -7.69
CA ALA A 14 0.90 4.81 -7.49
C ALA A 14 -0.27 3.83 -7.23
N GLU A 15 -1.34 4.29 -6.58
CA GLU A 15 -2.51 3.48 -6.24
C GLU A 15 -3.60 3.47 -7.33
N LEU A 16 -3.45 4.25 -8.41
CA LEU A 16 -4.44 4.30 -9.49
C LEU A 16 -4.53 2.96 -10.23
N GLY A 17 -5.72 2.35 -10.21
CA GLY A 17 -6.00 1.09 -10.93
C GLY A 17 -5.59 -0.17 -10.18
N ASP A 18 -5.29 -0.08 -8.88
CA ASP A 18 -4.95 -1.26 -8.07
C ASP A 18 -6.16 -2.18 -7.78
N LYS A 19 -5.87 -3.45 -7.45
CA LYS A 19 -6.82 -4.47 -7.00
C LYS A 19 -7.70 -4.00 -5.83
N THR A 20 -7.20 -3.15 -4.95
CA THR A 20 -8.00 -2.55 -3.86
C THR A 20 -9.17 -1.71 -4.40
N GLN A 21 -9.02 -1.06 -5.55
CA GLN A 21 -10.10 -0.31 -6.19
C GLN A 21 -11.19 -1.26 -6.73
N LEU A 22 -10.80 -2.35 -7.39
CA LEU A 22 -11.74 -3.38 -7.85
C LEU A 22 -12.51 -4.03 -6.68
N ALA A 23 -11.82 -4.32 -5.58
CA ALA A 23 -12.45 -4.83 -4.36
C ALA A 23 -13.46 -3.80 -3.78
N THR A 24 -13.09 -2.53 -3.75
CA THR A 24 -13.96 -1.45 -3.27
C THR A 24 -15.21 -1.30 -4.16
N MET A 25 -15.07 -1.42 -5.49
CA MET A 25 -16.20 -1.44 -6.43
C MET A 25 -17.13 -2.63 -6.19
N ALA A 26 -16.58 -3.82 -5.94
CA ALA A 26 -17.35 -5.01 -5.60
C ALA A 26 -18.09 -4.88 -4.27
N PHE A 27 -17.48 -4.27 -3.25
CA PHE A 27 -18.17 -3.98 -1.99
C PHE A 27 -19.23 -2.88 -2.14
N ALA A 28 -18.98 -1.88 -2.98
CA ALA A 28 -19.95 -0.82 -3.26
C ALA A 28 -21.20 -1.36 -3.97
N SER A 29 -21.06 -2.33 -4.88
CA SER A 29 -22.22 -2.96 -5.54
C SER A 29 -23.05 -3.82 -4.59
N ARG A 30 -22.43 -4.41 -3.55
CA ARG A 30 -23.10 -5.28 -2.58
C ARG A 30 -23.69 -4.55 -1.37
N TYR A 31 -22.98 -3.56 -0.83
CA TYR A 31 -23.31 -2.90 0.45
C TYR A 31 -23.60 -1.39 0.32
N GLY A 32 -23.52 -0.85 -0.90
CA GLY A 32 -23.67 0.57 -1.18
C GLY A 32 -22.38 1.36 -1.04
N TRP A 33 -22.27 2.43 -1.82
CA TRP A 33 -21.04 3.23 -1.95
C TRP A 33 -20.56 3.84 -0.62
N LYS A 34 -21.47 4.26 0.26
CA LYS A 34 -21.12 4.89 1.55
C LYS A 34 -20.37 3.91 2.47
N VAL A 35 -20.89 2.68 2.58
CA VAL A 35 -20.31 1.65 3.45
C VAL A 35 -18.97 1.20 2.89
N ALA A 36 -18.91 0.94 1.58
CA ALA A 36 -17.67 0.55 0.91
C ALA A 36 -16.59 1.64 1.01
N PHE A 37 -16.94 2.90 0.79
CA PHE A 37 -16.02 4.02 0.91
C PHE A 37 -15.46 4.17 2.32
N MET A 38 -16.31 4.10 3.35
CA MET A 38 -15.89 4.20 4.75
C MET A 38 -14.96 3.03 5.12
N GLY A 39 -15.33 1.80 4.74
CA GLY A 39 -14.52 0.62 5.00
C GLY A 39 -13.15 0.68 4.31
N ALA A 40 -13.12 1.11 3.04
CA ALA A 40 -11.88 1.26 2.27
C ALA A 40 -10.96 2.33 2.88
N ILE A 41 -11.51 3.50 3.23
CA ILE A 41 -10.72 4.57 3.88
C ILE A 41 -10.15 4.12 5.21
N LEU A 42 -10.97 3.51 6.08
CA LEU A 42 -10.50 3.05 7.38
C LEU A 42 -9.43 1.97 7.25
N GLY A 43 -9.61 1.04 6.30
CA GLY A 43 -8.62 0.01 6.00
C GLY A 43 -7.30 0.58 5.51
N LEU A 44 -7.34 1.45 4.49
CA LEU A 44 -6.13 2.11 3.95
C LEU A 44 -5.46 2.98 5.02
N ALA A 45 -6.22 3.77 5.77
CA ALA A 45 -5.68 4.60 6.84
C ALA A 45 -4.97 3.76 7.91
N ALA A 46 -5.56 2.63 8.32
CA ALA A 46 -4.96 1.75 9.32
C ALA A 46 -3.66 1.11 8.82
N VAL A 47 -3.65 0.57 7.61
CA VAL A 47 -2.44 -0.05 7.03
C VAL A 47 -1.33 0.99 6.85
N ASN A 48 -1.65 2.18 6.33
CA ASN A 48 -0.67 3.26 6.17
C ASN A 48 -0.17 3.78 7.52
N LEU A 49 -1.02 3.88 8.53
CA LEU A 49 -0.61 4.28 9.87
C LEU A 49 0.36 3.26 10.49
N ILE A 50 0.06 1.97 10.37
CA ILE A 50 0.95 0.90 10.84
C ILE A 50 2.29 0.99 10.11
N GLY A 51 2.27 1.11 8.78
CA GLY A 51 3.47 1.23 7.96
C GLY A 51 4.32 2.46 8.31
N ALA A 52 3.69 3.62 8.51
CA ALA A 52 4.37 4.86 8.86
C ALA A 52 5.00 4.79 10.26
N VAL A 53 4.26 4.31 11.27
CA VAL A 53 4.77 4.17 12.64
C VAL A 53 5.90 3.15 12.72
N LEU A 54 5.74 2.00 12.06
CA LEU A 54 6.81 1.00 12.02
C LEU A 54 8.02 1.50 11.24
N GLY A 55 7.81 2.20 10.12
CA GLY A 55 8.88 2.80 9.32
C GLY A 55 9.68 3.83 10.10
N ASP A 56 9.00 4.72 10.83
CA ASP A 56 9.62 5.72 11.72
C ASP A 56 10.44 5.03 12.82
N ARG A 57 9.82 4.06 13.52
CA ARG A 57 10.46 3.36 14.65
C ARG A 57 11.60 2.44 14.25
N LEU A 58 11.49 1.73 13.13
CA LEU A 58 12.52 0.81 12.66
C LEU A 58 13.64 1.55 11.92
N GLY A 59 13.34 2.69 11.30
CA GLY A 59 14.32 3.53 10.61
C GLY A 59 15.45 4.00 11.53
N ASP A 60 15.17 4.16 12.82
CA ASP A 60 16.17 4.55 13.83
C ASP A 60 17.17 3.43 14.16
N PHE A 61 16.81 2.16 13.93
CA PHE A 61 17.63 1.00 14.30
C PHE A 61 18.16 0.20 13.12
N ILE A 62 17.52 0.29 11.96
CA ILE A 62 17.84 -0.53 10.79
C ILE A 62 18.45 0.35 9.69
N PRO A 63 19.68 0.05 9.22
CA PRO A 63 20.28 0.77 8.10
C PRO A 63 19.38 0.74 6.86
N LEU A 64 19.13 1.91 6.27
CA LEU A 64 18.26 2.08 5.11
C LEU A 64 18.66 1.19 3.92
N GLU A 65 19.95 0.87 3.78
CA GLU A 65 20.47 -0.02 2.74
C GLU A 65 19.97 -1.46 2.90
N LEU A 66 19.86 -1.96 4.14
CA LEU A 66 19.29 -3.28 4.42
C LEU A 66 17.82 -3.31 4.02
N VAL A 67 17.06 -2.27 4.36
CA VAL A 67 15.63 -2.16 4.00
C VAL A 67 15.46 -2.24 2.48
N HIS A 68 16.27 -1.48 1.72
CA HIS A 68 16.22 -1.51 0.25
C HIS A 68 16.58 -2.88 -0.32
N ARG A 69 17.64 -3.53 0.19
CA ARG A 69 18.05 -4.88 -0.28
C ARG A 69 16.96 -5.91 0.00
N PHE A 70 16.37 -5.90 1.19
CA PHE A 70 15.27 -6.81 1.56
C PHE A 70 14.02 -6.56 0.72
N ALA A 71 13.62 -5.30 0.53
CA ALA A 71 12.49 -4.94 -0.33
C ALA A 71 12.72 -5.42 -1.78
N GLY A 72 13.90 -5.16 -2.35
CA GLY A 72 14.26 -5.62 -3.69
C GLY A 72 14.24 -7.15 -3.81
N ALA A 73 14.79 -7.86 -2.84
CA ALA A 73 14.74 -9.33 -2.81
C ALA A 73 13.29 -9.85 -2.75
N LEU A 74 12.42 -9.24 -1.93
CA LEU A 74 11.00 -9.59 -1.88
C LEU A 74 10.29 -9.34 -3.20
N PHE A 75 10.55 -8.21 -3.87
CA PHE A 75 10.00 -7.92 -5.19
C PHE A 75 10.43 -8.96 -6.24
N ILE A 76 11.70 -9.39 -6.23
CA ILE A 76 12.18 -10.46 -7.11
C ILE A 76 11.45 -11.77 -6.82
N VAL A 77 11.32 -12.14 -5.54
CA VAL A 77 10.61 -13.37 -5.13
C VAL A 77 9.16 -13.33 -5.57
N PHE A 78 8.44 -12.23 -5.32
CA PHE A 78 7.05 -12.09 -5.75
C PHE A 78 6.93 -12.10 -7.28
N GLY A 79 7.83 -11.44 -8.00
CA GLY A 79 7.88 -11.48 -9.46
C GLY A 79 8.06 -12.89 -10.00
N ILE A 80 8.98 -13.68 -9.42
CA ILE A 80 9.18 -15.09 -9.78
C ILE A 80 7.94 -15.93 -9.47
N LEU A 81 7.34 -15.76 -8.29
CA LEU A 81 6.12 -16.49 -7.92
C LEU A 81 4.95 -16.18 -8.86
N MET A 82 4.80 -14.92 -9.25
CA MET A 82 3.80 -14.46 -10.21
C MET A 82 4.05 -15.04 -11.61
N LEU A 83 5.31 -15.11 -12.07
CA LEU A 83 5.66 -15.74 -13.35
C LEU A 83 5.30 -17.23 -13.39
N PHE A 84 5.42 -17.94 -12.26
CA PHE A 84 5.03 -19.35 -12.16
C PHE A 84 3.55 -19.55 -11.81
N GLY A 85 2.75 -18.49 -11.75
CA GLY A 85 1.31 -18.56 -11.42
C GLY A 85 1.02 -19.10 -10.01
N LYS A 86 1.99 -18.99 -9.09
CA LYS A 86 1.82 -19.34 -7.68
C LYS A 86 1.25 -18.18 -6.85
N LEU A 87 1.06 -17.03 -7.49
CA LEU A 87 0.46 -15.80 -6.98
C LEU A 87 -0.44 -15.22 -8.07
#